data_AF-A0A5C3DXC8-F1
#
_entry.id   AF-A0A5C3DXC8-F1
#
_cell.length_a   1.000
_cell.length_b   1.000
_cell.length_c   1.000
_cell.angle_alpha   90.00
_cell.angle_beta   90.00
_cell.angle_gamma   90.00
#
_symmetry.space_group_name_H-M   'P 1'
#
loop_
_entity.id
_entity.type
_entity.pdbx_description
1 polymer ?
#
loop_
_entity_poly.entity_id
_entity_poly.type
_entity_poly.pdbx_seq_one_letter_code
_entity_poly.pdbx_strand_id
1 'polypeptide(L)'
;MSTTTPPPTPLVMQLIVDGESATTFNWPKGPWMAQSAHACIAAIQISSSSPSTIEYISPINLPTMHKVVLQTASTGKSKMTLHQLSEKLTAARQAYEESLKSVEKEQEEKEEEGQEEFPKHYLWVEQPENVATCLAIAPNRKPAALKKLLRSCTLLKE
;
A
#
# COMPACT_ATOMS: atom_id res chain seq x y z
N MET A 1 12.56 23.77 28.36
CA MET A 1 11.66 22.60 28.38
C MET A 1 11.74 21.96 27.01
N SER A 2 12.35 20.78 26.90
CA SER A 2 12.53 20.11 25.60
C SER A 2 11.22 19.45 25.21
N THR A 3 10.58 19.93 24.15
CA THR A 3 9.38 19.32 23.58
C THR A 3 9.78 18.04 22.86
N THR A 4 9.60 16.88 23.50
CA THR A 4 9.79 15.58 22.87
C THR A 4 8.67 15.33 21.87
N THR A 5 8.94 15.60 20.59
CA THR A 5 8.07 15.21 19.48
C THR A 5 7.87 13.68 19.52
N PRO A 6 6.63 13.17 19.45
CA PRO A 6 6.39 11.73 19.45
C PRO A 6 7.11 11.06 18.28
N PRO A 7 7.63 9.83 18.45
CA PRO A 7 8.32 9.13 17.38
C PRO A 7 7.37 8.94 16.17
N PRO A 8 7.87 9.10 14.94
CA PRO A 8 7.05 8.99 13.75
C PRO A 8 6.47 7.58 13.62
N THR A 9 5.22 7.49 13.15
CA THR A 9 4.53 6.20 12.92
C THR A 9 5.39 5.29 12.05
N PRO A 10 5.73 4.05 12.46
CA PRO A 10 6.62 3.17 11.70
C PRO A 10 6.16 2.92 10.26
N LEU A 11 7.12 2.85 9.33
CA LEU A 11 6.86 2.51 7.93
C LEU A 11 6.40 1.06 7.79
N VAL A 12 5.48 0.83 6.86
CA VAL A 12 4.96 -0.50 6.54
C VAL A 12 4.62 -0.59 5.06
N MET A 13 4.80 -1.78 4.48
CA MET A 13 4.14 -2.16 3.24
C MET A 13 2.99 -3.11 3.53
N GLN A 14 1.86 -2.94 2.86
CA GLN A 14 0.72 -3.85 2.93
C GLN A 14 0.72 -4.73 1.69
N LEU A 15 0.65 -6.05 1.89
CA LEU A 15 0.38 -7.04 0.86
C LEU A 15 -1.06 -7.49 1.03
N ILE A 16 -1.85 -7.46 -0.03
CA ILE A 16 -3.27 -7.81 0.01
C ILE A 16 -3.53 -8.90 -1.01
N VAL A 17 -4.08 -10.02 -0.54
CA VAL A 17 -4.57 -11.12 -1.38
C VAL A 17 -6.11 -11.10 -1.41
N ASP A 18 -6.72 -11.79 -2.36
CA ASP A 18 -8.17 -11.95 -2.37
C ASP A 18 -8.60 -12.86 -1.21
N GLY A 19 -9.64 -12.50 -0.46
CA GLY A 19 -10.16 -13.33 0.63
C GLY A 19 -10.68 -14.70 0.19
N GLU A 20 -10.94 -14.91 -1.11
CA GLU A 20 -11.31 -16.22 -1.69
C GLU A 20 -10.11 -16.93 -2.34
N SER A 21 -8.89 -16.37 -2.22
CA SER A 21 -7.68 -16.88 -2.89
C SER A 21 -7.33 -18.33 -2.53
N ALA A 22 -7.39 -18.68 -1.24
CA ALA A 22 -7.05 -20.02 -0.78
C ALA A 22 -7.97 -21.09 -1.39
N THR A 23 -9.26 -20.77 -1.52
CA THR A 23 -10.26 -21.66 -2.14
C THR A 23 -10.19 -21.66 -3.67
N THR A 24 -9.75 -20.56 -4.29
CA THR A 24 -9.75 -20.38 -5.75
C THR A 24 -8.59 -21.11 -6.43
N PHE A 25 -7.38 -21.04 -5.85
CA PHE A 25 -6.18 -21.55 -6.51
C PHE A 25 -5.66 -22.87 -5.93
N ASN A 26 -6.04 -23.20 -4.70
CA ASN A 26 -5.51 -24.34 -3.94
C ASN A 26 -3.95 -24.39 -3.95
N TRP A 27 -3.32 -23.22 -3.99
CA TRP A 27 -1.86 -23.10 -4.09
C TRP A 27 -1.19 -23.39 -2.73
N PRO A 28 -0.05 -24.12 -2.74
CA PRO A 28 0.81 -24.18 -1.57
C PRO A 28 1.43 -22.81 -1.26
N LYS A 29 2.13 -22.68 -0.13
CA LYS A 29 2.76 -21.41 0.29
C LYS A 29 3.76 -20.84 -0.75
N GLY A 30 4.43 -21.69 -1.51
CA GLY A 30 5.48 -21.31 -2.47
C GLY A 30 5.04 -20.27 -3.52
N PRO A 31 4.02 -20.56 -4.36
CA PRO A 31 3.48 -19.59 -5.30
C PRO A 31 3.10 -18.25 -4.66
N TRP A 32 2.40 -18.25 -3.52
CA TRP A 32 2.03 -17.01 -2.82
C TRP A 32 3.23 -16.15 -2.43
N MET A 33 4.36 -16.77 -2.05
CA MET A 33 5.60 -16.05 -1.79
C MET A 33 6.13 -15.35 -3.05
N ALA A 34 6.13 -16.04 -4.19
CA ALA A 34 6.57 -15.47 -5.46
C ALA A 34 5.68 -14.29 -5.88
N GLN A 35 4.36 -14.47 -5.85
CA GLN A 35 3.40 -13.41 -6.20
C GLN A 35 3.57 -12.16 -5.34
N SER A 36 3.74 -12.37 -4.03
CA SER A 36 3.95 -11.28 -3.08
C SER A 36 5.27 -10.56 -3.30
N ALA A 37 6.34 -11.29 -3.65
CA ALA A 37 7.63 -10.71 -3.99
C ALA A 37 7.56 -9.86 -5.26
N HIS A 38 6.92 -10.35 -6.31
CA HIS A 38 6.68 -9.60 -7.55
C HIS A 38 5.93 -8.29 -7.29
N ALA A 39 4.81 -8.37 -6.56
CA ALA A 39 4.03 -7.19 -6.20
C ALA A 39 4.85 -6.18 -5.36
N CYS A 40 5.62 -6.65 -4.37
CA CYS A 40 6.48 -5.80 -3.54
C CYS A 40 7.51 -5.02 -4.36
N ILE A 41 8.25 -5.72 -5.23
CA ILE A 41 9.31 -5.12 -6.03
C ILE A 41 8.70 -4.08 -6.99
N ALA A 42 7.59 -4.41 -7.62
CA ALA A 42 6.88 -3.48 -8.50
C ALA A 42 6.41 -2.23 -7.73
N ALA A 43 5.80 -2.39 -6.55
CA ALA A 43 5.36 -1.29 -5.71
C ALA A 43 6.53 -0.37 -5.29
N ILE A 44 7.66 -0.94 -4.87
CA ILE A 44 8.88 -0.19 -4.54
C ILE A 44 9.40 0.58 -5.75
N GLN A 45 9.45 -0.06 -6.92
CA GLN A 45 10.01 0.56 -8.12
C GLN A 45 9.18 1.77 -8.58
N ILE A 46 7.86 1.63 -8.64
CA ILE A 46 6.97 2.74 -9.06
C ILE A 46 6.96 3.90 -8.05
N SER A 47 7.29 3.62 -6.77
CA SER A 47 7.37 4.61 -5.70
C SER A 47 8.81 4.99 -5.35
N SER A 48 9.79 4.69 -6.20
CA SER A 48 11.22 4.93 -5.94
C SER A 48 11.57 6.39 -5.61
N SER A 49 10.76 7.36 -6.04
CA SER A 49 10.92 8.78 -5.72
C SER A 49 10.20 9.21 -4.43
N SER A 50 9.39 8.36 -3.80
CA SER A 50 8.68 8.68 -2.55
C SER A 50 9.65 8.70 -1.37
N PRO A 51 9.61 9.74 -0.52
CA PRO A 51 10.42 9.80 0.70
C PRO A 51 10.23 8.57 1.60
N SER A 52 8.99 8.08 1.72
CA SER A 52 8.68 6.88 2.51
C SER A 52 9.35 5.63 1.94
N THR A 53 9.44 5.52 0.61
CA THR A 53 10.09 4.39 -0.05
C THR A 53 11.60 4.44 0.10
N ILE A 54 12.19 5.62 -0.13
CA ILE A 54 13.64 5.85 0.04
C ILE A 54 14.07 5.52 1.47
N GLU A 55 13.31 5.99 2.47
CA GLU A 55 13.57 5.68 3.87
C GLU A 55 13.43 4.18 4.15
N TYR A 56 12.37 3.54 3.65
CA TYR A 56 12.08 2.12 3.89
C TYR A 56 13.20 1.19 3.38
N ILE A 57 13.76 1.47 2.20
CA ILE A 57 14.83 0.65 1.59
C ILE A 57 16.24 1.16 1.92
N SER A 58 16.37 2.17 2.79
CA SER A 58 17.67 2.70 3.19
C SER A 58 18.50 1.65 3.93
N PRO A 59 19.84 1.71 3.87
CA PRO A 59 20.71 0.70 4.49
C PRO A 59 20.43 0.45 5.98
N ILE A 60 20.03 1.49 6.72
CA ILE A 60 19.70 1.39 8.14
C ILE A 60 18.36 0.69 8.41
N ASN A 61 17.41 0.78 7.49
CA ASN A 61 16.06 0.20 7.65
C ASN A 61 15.91 -1.16 6.96
N LEU A 62 16.84 -1.57 6.09
CA LEU A 62 16.80 -2.90 5.46
C LEU A 62 16.57 -4.06 6.47
N PRO A 63 17.24 -4.10 7.65
CA PRO A 63 17.05 -5.19 8.62
C PRO A 63 15.70 -5.13 9.36
N THR A 64 15.00 -4.00 9.32
CA THR A 64 13.78 -3.72 10.11
C THR A 64 12.56 -3.44 9.24
N MET A 65 12.66 -3.67 7.92
CA MET A 65 11.56 -3.54 6.98
C MET A 65 10.36 -4.38 7.43
N HIS A 66 9.22 -3.71 7.60
CA HIS A 66 7.99 -4.35 8.06
C HIS A 66 6.99 -4.50 6.91
N LYS A 67 6.36 -5.68 6.83
CA LYS A 67 5.27 -5.98 5.89
C LYS A 67 4.11 -6.61 6.66
N VAL A 68 2.88 -6.25 6.28
CA VAL A 68 1.68 -6.91 6.79
C VAL A 68 0.93 -7.55 5.64
N VAL A 69 0.44 -8.77 5.86
CA VAL A 69 -0.38 -9.47 4.87
C VAL A 69 -1.84 -9.38 5.29
N LEU A 70 -2.65 -8.81 4.40
CA LEU A 70 -4.09 -8.67 4.54
C LEU A 70 -4.79 -9.49 3.47
N GLN A 71 -6.08 -9.68 3.67
CA GLN A 71 -7.00 -10.21 2.69
C GLN A 71 -8.20 -9.28 2.54
N THR A 72 -8.73 -9.20 1.32
CA THR A 72 -10.01 -8.51 1.10
C THR A 72 -11.13 -9.23 1.84
N ALA A 73 -12.22 -8.53 2.15
CA ALA A 73 -13.40 -9.19 2.67
C ALA A 73 -13.98 -10.14 1.60
N SER A 74 -14.15 -11.41 1.94
CA SER A 74 -14.68 -12.44 1.05
C SER A 74 -16.21 -12.56 1.09
N THR A 75 -16.86 -12.04 2.13
CA THR A 75 -18.31 -12.20 2.35
C THR A 75 -19.00 -10.91 2.80
N GLY A 76 -20.32 -10.89 2.67
CA GLY A 76 -21.17 -9.80 3.14
C GLY A 76 -21.11 -8.52 2.30
N LYS A 77 -21.67 -7.43 2.84
CA LYS A 77 -21.79 -6.13 2.13
C LYS A 77 -20.45 -5.47 1.82
N SER A 78 -19.38 -5.89 2.49
CA SER A 78 -18.03 -5.36 2.31
C SER A 78 -17.19 -6.17 1.33
N LYS A 79 -17.75 -7.25 0.72
CA LYS A 79 -17.04 -8.09 -0.24
C LYS A 79 -16.43 -7.23 -1.34
N MET A 80 -15.15 -7.44 -1.62
CA MET A 80 -14.46 -6.75 -2.72
C MET A 80 -13.33 -7.59 -3.30
N THR A 81 -13.12 -7.44 -4.60
CA THR A 81 -11.99 -8.05 -5.30
C THR A 81 -10.75 -7.16 -5.22
N LEU A 82 -9.57 -7.72 -5.54
CA LEU A 82 -8.34 -6.93 -5.65
C LEU A 82 -8.42 -5.84 -6.73
N HIS A 83 -9.12 -6.08 -7.84
CA HIS A 83 -9.35 -5.07 -8.88
C HIS A 83 -10.13 -3.88 -8.33
N GLN A 84 -11.24 -4.13 -7.63
CA GLN A 84 -12.05 -3.07 -7.03
C GLN A 84 -11.28 -2.28 -5.96
N LEU A 85 -10.42 -2.94 -5.18
CA LEU A 85 -9.54 -2.25 -4.24
C LEU A 85 -8.51 -1.38 -5.00
N SER A 86 -7.90 -1.91 -6.05
CA SER A 86 -6.94 -1.19 -6.89
C SER A 86 -7.55 0.07 -7.49
N GLU A 87 -8.77 0.02 -8.02
CA GLU A 87 -9.49 1.18 -8.57
C GLU A 87 -9.69 2.27 -7.50
N LYS A 88 -10.11 1.89 -6.28
CA LYS A 88 -10.29 2.84 -5.17
C LYS A 88 -8.97 3.49 -4.75
N LEU A 89 -7.88 2.72 -4.72
CA LEU A 89 -6.55 3.24 -4.40
C LEU A 89 -6.06 4.19 -5.51
N THR A 90 -6.27 3.86 -6.78
CA THR A 90 -5.94 4.72 -7.92
C THR A 90 -6.67 6.06 -7.85
N ALA A 91 -7.98 6.04 -7.62
CA ALA A 91 -8.78 7.26 -7.49
C ALA A 91 -8.31 8.14 -6.32
N ALA A 92 -7.98 7.53 -5.18
CA ALA A 92 -7.46 8.26 -4.02
C ALA A 92 -6.06 8.85 -4.28
N ARG A 93 -5.19 8.14 -5.02
CA ARG A 93 -3.88 8.66 -5.42
C ARG A 93 -4.00 9.83 -6.39
N GLN A 94 -4.92 9.75 -7.37
CA GLN A 94 -5.17 10.83 -8.31
C GLN A 94 -5.65 12.10 -7.59
N ALA A 95 -6.62 11.95 -6.66
CA ALA A 95 -7.10 13.08 -5.86
C ALA A 95 -5.98 13.74 -5.02
N TYR A 96 -5.04 12.95 -4.49
CA TYR A 96 -3.85 13.48 -3.80
C TYR A 96 -2.90 14.22 -4.75
N GLU A 97 -2.62 13.68 -5.93
CA GLU A 97 -1.76 14.34 -6.92
C GLU A 97 -2.37 15.63 -7.47
N GLU A 98 -3.70 15.68 -7.60
CA GLU A 98 -4.43 16.90 -7.94
C GLU A 98 -4.31 17.96 -6.84
N SER A 99 -4.39 17.57 -5.56
CA SER A 99 -4.23 18.52 -4.45
C SER A 99 -2.82 19.11 -4.39
N LEU A 100 -1.78 18.35 -4.75
CA LEU A 100 -0.42 18.89 -4.85
C LEU A 100 -0.29 19.97 -5.94
N LYS A 101 -0.89 19.75 -7.12
CA LYS A 101 -0.85 20.72 -8.23
C LYS A 101 -1.58 22.03 -7.94
N SER A 102 -2.63 22.00 -7.12
CA SER A 102 -3.29 23.23 -6.66
C SER A 102 -2.41 23.99 -5.66
N VAL A 103 -1.70 23.26 -4.80
CA VAL A 103 -0.85 23.81 -3.75
C VAL A 103 0.41 24.47 -4.33
N GLU A 104 1.04 23.85 -5.34
CA GLU A 104 2.17 24.42 -6.09
C GLU A 104 1.84 25.76 -6.78
N LYS A 105 0.56 26.03 -7.06
CA LYS A 105 0.11 27.31 -7.66
C LYS A 105 -0.13 28.41 -6.61
N GLU A 106 -0.26 28.05 -5.34
CA GLU A 106 -0.66 28.96 -4.25
C GLU A 106 0.48 29.23 -3.24
N GLN A 107 1.58 28.46 -3.26
CA GLN A 107 2.64 28.47 -2.25
C GLN A 107 3.94 29.18 -2.68
N GLU A 108 3.87 30.48 -2.99
CA GLU A 108 5.08 31.33 -2.97
C GLU A 108 5.39 31.90 -1.56
N GLU A 109 4.54 31.75 -0.54
CA GLU A 109 4.69 32.54 0.72
C GLU A 109 4.44 31.85 2.09
N LYS A 110 4.28 30.52 2.25
CA LYS A 110 4.09 29.94 3.62
C LYS A 110 4.81 28.61 3.88
N GLU A 111 5.39 28.51 5.08
CA GLU A 111 5.98 27.28 5.65
C GLU A 111 4.94 26.15 5.69
N GLU A 112 5.24 25.06 4.98
CA GLU A 112 4.37 23.90 4.79
C GLU A 112 4.30 23.00 6.04
N GLU A 113 3.13 22.91 6.66
CA GLU A 113 2.74 21.64 7.31
C GLU A 113 2.50 20.61 6.21
N GLY A 114 3.51 19.77 5.95
CA GLY A 114 3.50 18.81 4.85
C GLY A 114 2.30 17.86 4.89
N GLN A 115 1.49 17.87 3.83
CA GLN A 115 0.36 16.96 3.67
C GLN A 115 0.87 15.50 3.61
N GLU A 116 0.22 14.61 4.37
CA GLU A 116 0.60 13.19 4.42
C GLU A 116 0.46 12.52 3.03
N GLU A 117 1.56 11.96 2.50
CA GLU A 117 1.58 11.33 1.17
C GLU A 117 0.60 10.15 1.09
N PHE A 118 -0.25 10.14 0.06
CA PHE A 118 -1.03 8.95 -0.29
C PHE A 118 -0.16 7.98 -1.11
N PRO A 119 0.12 6.75 -0.64
CA PRO A 119 1.08 5.87 -1.30
C PRO A 119 0.58 5.33 -2.63
N LYS A 120 1.53 5.07 -3.54
CA LYS A 120 1.27 4.28 -4.75
C LYS A 120 1.02 2.81 -4.38
N HIS A 121 0.37 2.07 -5.27
CA HIS A 121 0.19 0.63 -5.16
C HIS A 121 0.41 -0.05 -6.51
N TYR A 122 0.64 -1.36 -6.47
CA TYR A 122 0.77 -2.19 -7.66
C TYR A 122 -0.11 -3.45 -7.51
N LEU A 123 -0.91 -3.74 -8.53
CA LEU A 123 -1.69 -4.97 -8.62
C LEU A 123 -0.95 -5.97 -9.51
N TRP A 124 -0.41 -7.03 -8.90
CA TRP A 124 0.18 -8.14 -9.65
C TRP A 124 -0.92 -9.06 -10.20
N VAL A 125 -0.88 -9.23 -11.52
CA VAL A 125 -1.77 -10.09 -12.29
C VAL A 125 -0.93 -11.20 -12.90
N GLU A 126 -1.17 -12.43 -12.45
CA GLU A 126 -0.43 -13.60 -12.92
C GLU A 126 -0.82 -13.98 -14.33
N GLN A 127 0.18 -14.34 -15.13
CA GLN A 127 0.02 -14.81 -16.50
C GLN A 127 0.35 -16.31 -16.57
N PRO A 128 -0.25 -17.07 -17.51
CA PRO A 128 -1.18 -16.63 -18.58
C PRO A 128 -2.66 -16.52 -18.15
N GLU A 129 -3.02 -16.91 -16.94
CA GLU A 129 -4.43 -16.98 -16.50
C GLU A 129 -5.07 -15.60 -16.29
N ASN A 130 -4.27 -14.53 -16.29
CA ASN A 130 -4.67 -13.15 -16.11
C ASN A 130 -5.46 -12.91 -14.82
N VAL A 131 -5.01 -13.53 -13.72
CA VAL A 131 -5.69 -13.42 -12.42
C VAL A 131 -4.90 -12.54 -11.47
N ALA A 132 -5.59 -11.59 -10.85
CA ALA A 132 -5.02 -10.77 -9.77
C ALA A 132 -4.73 -11.64 -8.53
N THR A 133 -3.47 -11.77 -8.15
CA THR A 133 -3.07 -12.60 -7.01
C THR A 133 -2.60 -11.78 -5.82
N CYS A 134 -1.91 -10.67 -6.04
CA CYS A 134 -1.42 -9.85 -4.93
C CYS A 134 -1.43 -8.36 -5.29
N LEU A 135 -1.96 -7.53 -4.40
CA LEU A 135 -1.83 -6.08 -4.45
C LEU A 135 -0.83 -5.66 -3.38
N ALA A 136 0.22 -4.95 -3.76
CA ALA A 136 1.18 -4.37 -2.83
C ALA A 136 1.01 -2.86 -2.76
N ILE A 137 0.96 -2.32 -1.55
CA ILE A 137 0.96 -0.87 -1.30
C ILE A 137 2.38 -0.48 -0.91
N ALA A 138 2.89 0.58 -1.55
CA ALA A 138 4.23 1.10 -1.31
C ALA A 138 4.45 1.48 0.17
N PRO A 139 5.70 1.55 0.65
CA PRO A 139 6.01 1.94 2.02
C PRO A 139 5.30 3.24 2.42
N ASN A 140 4.60 3.21 3.55
CA ASN A 140 3.83 4.35 4.04
C ASN A 140 3.68 4.35 5.57
N ARG A 141 3.21 5.47 6.12
CA ARG A 141 2.93 5.64 7.55
C ARG A 141 1.45 5.50 7.91
N LYS A 142 0.69 4.76 7.08
CA LYS A 142 -0.76 4.48 7.23
C LYS A 142 -1.61 5.76 7.25
N PRO A 143 -1.63 6.52 6.13
CA PRO A 143 -2.42 7.73 6.08
C PRO A 143 -3.90 7.48 6.35
N ALA A 144 -4.59 8.48 6.90
CA ALA A 144 -5.99 8.36 7.29
C ALA A 144 -6.90 7.89 6.14
N ALA A 145 -6.67 8.44 4.94
CA ALA A 145 -7.37 8.03 3.72
C ALA A 145 -7.14 6.55 3.39
N LEU A 146 -5.90 6.06 3.50
CA LEU A 146 -5.57 4.65 3.27
C LEU A 146 -6.24 3.74 4.31
N LYS A 147 -6.17 4.09 5.61
CA LYS A 147 -6.82 3.33 6.69
C LYS A 147 -8.33 3.19 6.45
N LYS A 148 -8.97 4.24 5.91
CA LYS A 148 -10.40 4.20 5.54
C LYS A 148 -10.67 3.19 4.44
N LEU A 149 -9.84 3.16 3.39
CA LEU A 149 -9.99 2.22 2.26
C LEU A 149 -9.73 0.77 2.66
N LEU A 150 -8.77 0.53 3.56
CA LEU A 150 -8.41 -0.81 4.03
C LEU A 150 -9.26 -1.30 5.22
N ARG A 151 -10.27 -0.55 5.66
CA ARG A 151 -11.07 -0.89 6.85
C ARG A 151 -11.73 -2.28 6.77
N SER A 152 -12.13 -2.70 5.57
CA SER A 152 -12.73 -4.02 5.34
C SER A 152 -11.68 -5.12 5.13
N CYS A 153 -10.42 -4.78 4.87
CA CYS A 153 -9.35 -5.76 4.80
C CYS A 153 -9.01 -6.26 6.21
N THR A 154 -8.76 -7.56 6.32
CA THR A 154 -8.38 -8.18 7.60
C THR A 154 -7.02 -8.84 7.47
N LEU A 155 -6.33 -9.06 8.59
CA LEU A 155 -5.10 -9.84 8.57
C LEU A 155 -5.37 -11.24 7.98
N LEU A 156 -4.53 -11.65 7.04
CA LEU A 156 -4.56 -13.02 6.55
C LEU A 156 -4.10 -13.92 7.71
N LYS A 157 -4.99 -14.82 8.14
CA LYS A 157 -4.68 -15.83 9.16
C LYS A 157 -4.28 -17.12 8.44
N GLU A 158 -3.27 -17.80 8.96
CA GLU A 158 -2.87 -19.15 8.50
C GLU A 158 -4.00 -20.16 8.67
#